data_AF-A0AAE0E708-F1
#
_entry.id   AF-A0AAE0E708-F1
#
_cell.length_a   1.000
_cell.length_b   1.000
_cell.length_c   1.000
_cell.angle_alpha   90.00
_cell.angle_beta   90.00
_cell.angle_gamma   90.00
#
_symmetry.space_group_name_H-M   'P 1'
#
loop_
_entity.id
_entity.type
_entity.pdbx_description
1 polymer ?
#
loop_
_entity_poly.entity_id
_entity_poly.type
_entity_poly.pdbx_seq_one_letter_code
_entity_poly.pdbx_strand_id
1 'polypeptide(L)'
;MDKILDSIQPKISTQQACFLNLRFSGEDIRKAVFDMNPLKAPGKDGLPALFFQKFWGTIGESVITACLRVLNMGGTVKEFNNTTEETEKEERITGP
;
A
#
# COMPACT_ATOMS: atom_id res chain seq x y z
N MET A 1 -26.62 -22.48 10.71
CA MET A 1 -25.91 -22.46 9.41
C MET A 1 -24.44 -22.81 9.64
N ASP A 2 -24.16 -23.69 10.62
CA ASP A 2 -22.84 -23.74 11.28
C ASP A 2 -22.14 -25.09 11.09
N LYS A 3 -22.89 -26.15 10.77
CA LYS A 3 -22.36 -27.52 10.58
C LYS A 3 -21.41 -27.67 9.38
N ILE A 4 -21.48 -26.77 8.40
CA ILE A 4 -20.64 -26.82 7.19
C ILE A 4 -19.24 -26.29 7.48
N LEU A 5 -19.10 -25.30 8.35
CA LEU A 5 -17.80 -24.69 8.68
C LEU A 5 -16.93 -25.65 9.51
N ASP A 6 -17.55 -26.45 10.39
CA ASP A 6 -16.86 -27.47 11.20
C ASP A 6 -16.24 -28.60 10.38
N SER A 7 -16.73 -28.81 9.15
CA SER A 7 -16.22 -29.85 8.24
C SER A 7 -15.00 -29.39 7.43
N ILE A 8 -14.67 -28.10 7.47
CA ILE A 8 -13.57 -27.52 6.71
C ILE A 8 -12.32 -27.56 7.59
N GLN A 9 -11.34 -28.37 7.18
CA GLN A 9 -10.06 -28.37 7.87
C GLN A 9 -9.29 -27.07 7.62
N PRO A 10 -8.84 -26.37 8.68
CA PRO A 10 -8.07 -25.14 8.52
C PRO A 10 -6.74 -25.45 7.84
N LYS A 11 -6.48 -24.78 6.71
CA LYS A 11 -5.22 -24.88 5.95
C LYS A 11 -4.04 -24.16 6.62
N ILE A 12 -4.31 -23.37 7.65
CA ILE A 12 -3.31 -22.61 8.41
C ILE A 12 -3.35 -23.07 9.86
N SER A 13 -2.18 -23.12 10.49
CA SER A 13 -2.10 -23.39 11.92
C SER A 13 -2.75 -22.24 12.71
N THR A 14 -3.19 -22.53 13.94
CA THR A 14 -3.69 -21.50 14.85
C THR A 14 -2.70 -20.34 15.01
N GLN A 15 -1.40 -20.64 15.03
CA GLN A 15 -0.36 -19.63 15.11
C GLN A 15 -0.32 -18.72 13.87
N GLN A 16 -0.48 -19.28 12.67
CA GLN A 16 -0.57 -18.50 11.43
C GLN A 16 -1.83 -17.65 11.41
N ALA A 17 -2.96 -18.18 11.85
CA ALA A 17 -4.21 -17.43 11.97
C ALA A 17 -4.05 -16.25 12.95
N CYS A 18 -3.43 -16.48 14.11
CA CYS A 18 -3.12 -15.43 15.06
C CYS A 18 -2.21 -14.36 14.45
N PHE A 19 -1.14 -14.78 13.75
CA PHE A 19 -0.21 -13.87 13.09
C PHE A 19 -0.91 -12.99 12.03
N LEU A 20 -1.77 -13.56 11.21
CA LEU A 20 -2.51 -12.83 10.17
C LEU A 20 -3.55 -11.84 10.75
N ASN A 21 -3.98 -12.06 12.00
CA ASN A 21 -4.87 -11.16 12.72
C ASN A 21 -4.14 -10.07 13.53
N LEU A 22 -2.80 -10.05 13.53
CA LEU A 22 -2.05 -9.01 14.22
C LEU A 22 -2.21 -7.65 13.55
N ARG A 23 -2.13 -6.60 14.36
CA ARG A 23 -2.03 -5.23 13.87
C ARG A 23 -0.65 -5.00 13.28
N PHE A 24 -0.60 -4.26 12.17
CA PHE A 24 0.65 -3.80 11.59
C PHE A 24 1.31 -2.77 12.51
N SER A 25 2.64 -2.78 12.56
CA SER A 25 3.47 -1.82 13.28
C SER A 25 4.25 -0.92 12.32
N GLY A 26 4.78 0.20 12.82
CA GLY A 26 5.65 1.08 12.01
C GLY A 26 6.91 0.39 11.51
N GLU A 27 7.43 -0.59 12.28
CA GLU A 27 8.57 -1.40 11.87
C GLU A 27 8.23 -2.31 10.69
N ASP A 28 7.02 -2.88 10.65
CA ASP A 28 6.56 -3.66 9.50
C ASP A 28 6.50 -2.80 8.23
N ILE A 29 6.05 -1.54 8.35
CA ILE A 29 6.00 -0.60 7.23
C ILE A 29 7.40 -0.23 6.76
N ARG A 30 8.30 0.12 7.69
CA ARG A 30 9.69 0.42 7.39
C ARG A 30 10.35 -0.75 6.68
N LYS A 31 10.26 -1.94 7.26
CA LYS A 31 10.84 -3.15 6.68
C LYS A 31 10.32 -3.39 5.28
N ALA A 32 9.00 -3.32 5.07
CA ALA A 32 8.40 -3.49 3.75
C ALA A 32 8.94 -2.48 2.73
N VAL A 33 9.10 -1.20 3.09
CA VAL A 33 9.66 -0.16 2.21
C VAL A 33 11.12 -0.43 1.83
N PHE A 34 11.93 -0.94 2.77
CA PHE A 34 13.34 -1.23 2.52
C PHE A 34 13.59 -2.60 1.85
N ASP A 35 12.65 -3.53 1.98
CA ASP A 35 12.67 -4.82 1.28
C ASP A 35 12.24 -4.69 -0.20
N MET A 36 11.60 -3.57 -0.59
CA MET A 36 11.24 -3.31 -1.99
C MET A 36 12.48 -3.06 -2.86
N ASN A 37 12.47 -3.61 -4.07
CA ASN A 37 13.49 -3.31 -5.07
C ASN A 37 13.49 -1.78 -5.37
N PRO A 38 14.62 -1.08 -5.18
CA PRO A 38 14.68 0.38 -5.25
C PRO A 38 14.17 0.98 -6.58
N LEU A 39 14.36 0.25 -7.68
CA LEU A 39 13.98 0.69 -9.03
C LEU A 39 12.55 0.31 -9.43
N LYS A 40 11.83 -0.43 -8.57
CA LYS A 40 10.47 -0.85 -8.84
C LYS A 40 9.52 0.26 -8.37
N ALA A 41 8.83 0.87 -9.33
CA ALA A 41 7.68 1.73 -9.05
C ALA A 41 6.43 0.86 -8.81
N PRO A 42 5.51 1.25 -7.90
CA PRO A 42 4.25 0.54 -7.68
C PRO A 42 3.27 0.61 -8.87
N GLY A 43 3.55 1.42 -9.90
CA GLY A 43 2.78 1.54 -11.14
C GLY A 43 3.46 2.47 -12.15
N LYS A 44 2.81 2.74 -13.30
CA LYS A 44 3.32 3.63 -14.37
C LYS A 44 3.70 5.03 -13.87
N ASP A 45 3.00 5.52 -12.85
CA ASP A 45 3.13 6.87 -12.32
C ASP A 45 3.59 6.90 -10.84
N GLY A 46 4.11 5.77 -10.33
CA GLY A 46 4.56 5.67 -8.95
C GLY A 46 6.00 6.17 -8.76
N LEU A 47 6.26 6.90 -7.68
CA LEU A 47 7.64 7.18 -7.25
C LEU A 47 8.37 5.85 -7.01
N PRO A 48 9.64 5.70 -7.46
CA PRO A 48 10.43 4.52 -7.17
C PRO A 48 10.54 4.30 -5.65
N ALA A 49 10.62 3.05 -5.21
CA ALA A 49 10.87 2.73 -3.80
C ALA A 49 12.13 3.44 -3.25
N LEU A 50 13.13 3.68 -4.12
CA LEU A 50 14.32 4.46 -3.81
C LEU A 50 14.02 5.87 -3.27
N PHE A 51 12.96 6.53 -3.72
CA PHE A 51 12.56 7.84 -3.19
C PHE A 51 12.22 7.74 -1.70
N PHE A 52 11.37 6.78 -1.34
CA PHE A 52 10.96 6.57 0.04
C PHE A 52 12.13 6.13 0.93
N GLN A 53 13.02 5.28 0.41
CA GLN A 53 14.22 4.83 1.10
C GLN A 53 15.21 5.99 1.35
N LYS A 54 15.44 6.85 0.34
CA LYS A 54 16.40 7.96 0.41
C LYS A 54 15.93 9.10 1.31
N PHE A 55 14.65 9.44 1.26
CA PHE A 55 14.07 10.55 2.02
C PHE A 55 13.38 10.09 3.32
N TRP A 56 13.61 8.84 3.75
CA TRP A 56 12.96 8.24 4.91
C TRP A 56 13.06 9.09 6.18
N GLY A 57 14.20 9.75 6.42
CA GLY A 57 14.38 10.62 7.58
C GLY A 57 13.44 11.83 7.63
N THR A 58 12.88 12.24 6.49
CA THR A 58 11.96 13.37 6.38
C THR A 58 10.50 12.93 6.28
N ILE A 59 10.22 11.88 5.49
CA ILE A 59 8.84 11.48 5.18
C ILE A 59 8.40 10.18 5.87
N GLY A 60 9.31 9.46 6.53
CA GLY A 60 9.07 8.12 7.08
C GLY A 60 7.92 8.08 8.07
N GLU A 61 7.86 9.04 9.00
CA GLU A 61 6.76 9.13 9.99
C GLU A 61 5.40 9.36 9.34
N SER A 62 5.34 10.22 8.33
CA SER A 62 4.10 10.47 7.57
C SER A 62 3.66 9.22 6.81
N VAL A 63 4.61 8.50 6.20
CA VAL A 63 4.35 7.24 5.49
C VAL A 63 3.85 6.17 6.46
N ILE A 64 4.51 5.98 7.60
CA ILE A 64 4.09 5.04 8.65
C ILE A 64 2.66 5.36 9.11
N THR A 65 2.39 6.63 9.43
CA THR A 65 1.08 7.06 9.91
C THR A 65 -0.02 6.78 8.89
N ALA A 66 0.22 7.12 7.62
CA ALA A 66 -0.70 6.88 6.52
C ALA A 66 -0.98 5.37 6.34
N CYS A 67 0.07 4.55 6.28
CA CYS A 67 -0.04 3.11 6.11
C CYS A 67 -0.76 2.44 7.28
N LEU A 68 -0.44 2.81 8.52
CA LEU A 68 -1.09 2.25 9.70
C LEU A 68 -2.57 2.62 9.75
N ARG A 69 -2.94 3.86 9.39
CA ARG A 69 -4.35 4.26 9.32
C ARG A 69 -5.13 3.39 8.32
N VAL A 70 -4.54 3.11 7.16
CA VAL A 70 -5.17 2.24 6.14
C VAL A 70 -5.24 0.79 6.61
N LEU A 71 -4.10 0.21 7.00
CA LEU A 71 -3.97 -1.22 7.27
C LEU A 71 -4.65 -1.68 8.56
N ASN A 72 -4.66 -0.82 9.59
CA ASN A 72 -5.26 -1.15 10.87
C ASN A 72 -6.70 -0.62 10.99
N MET A 73 -7.01 0.56 10.47
CA MET A 73 -8.32 1.20 10.71
C MET A 73 -9.29 1.11 9.52
N GLY A 74 -8.91 0.39 8.45
CA GLY A 74 -9.73 0.27 7.24
C GLY A 74 -9.82 1.57 6.44
N GLY A 75 -8.84 2.47 6.63
CA GLY A 75 -8.75 3.72 5.85
C GLY A 75 -8.52 3.47 4.36
N THR A 76 -8.77 4.47 3.52
CA THR A 76 -8.59 4.38 2.06
C THR A 76 -7.45 5.30 1.60
N VAL A 77 -6.65 4.85 0.63
CA VAL A 77 -5.50 5.59 0.09
C VAL A 77 -5.92 6.72 -0.88
N LYS A 78 -7.21 6.85 -1.21
CA LYS A 78 -7.74 7.85 -2.16
C LYS A 78 -7.36 9.29 -1.81
N GLU A 79 -7.21 9.61 -0.53
CA GLU A 79 -6.79 10.96 -0.09
C GLU A 79 -5.34 11.30 -0.50
N PHE A 80 -4.48 10.29 -0.71
CA PHE A 80 -3.07 10.47 -1.07
C PHE A 80 -2.81 10.49 -2.59
N ASN A 81 -3.77 10.04 -3.42
CA ASN A 81 -3.64 9.97 -4.88
C ASN A 81 -4.31 11.15 -5.62
N ASN A 82 -4.79 12.17 -4.91
CA ASN A 82 -5.38 13.34 -5.55
C ASN A 82 -4.29 14.34 -5.96
N THR A 83 -3.63 14.09 -7.09
CA THR A 83 -2.79 15.08 -7.76
C THR A 83 -3.41 15.37 -9.13
N THR A 84 -4.12 16.51 -9.19
CA THR A 84 -4.42 17.33 -10.37
C THR A 84 -4.60 16.59 -11.72
N GLU A 85 -5.84 16.25 -12.05
CA GLU A 85 -6.29 16.33 -13.45
C GLU A 85 -6.36 17.82 -13.85
N GLU A 86 -5.20 18.44 -14.01
CA GLU A 86 -5.10 19.74 -14.67
C GLU A 86 -4.46 19.53 -16.05
N THR A 87 -5.37 19.41 -17.02
CA THR A 87 -5.28 20.07 -18.33
C THR A 87 -4.13 19.66 -19.26
N GLU A 88 -4.38 18.65 -20.10
CA GLU A 88 -3.94 18.70 -21.50
C GLU A 88 -5.18 18.85 -22.38
N LYS A 89 -5.55 20.11 -22.63
CA LYS A 89 -6.43 20.51 -23.71
C LYS A 89 -5.61 20.53 -25.02
N GLU A 90 -6.23 20.01 -26.07
CA GLU A 90 -6.28 20.60 -27.42
C GLU A 90 -5.04 20.46 -28.33
N GLU A 91 -5.11 19.52 -29.28
CA GLU A 91 -5.08 19.82 -30.74
C GLU A 91 -5.11 18.53 -31.56
N ARG A 92 -6.29 18.17 -32.09
CA ARG A 92 -6.40 17.43 -33.36
C ARG A 92 -7.52 18.03 -34.19
N ILE A 93 -7.26 19.22 -34.71
CA ILE A 93 -7.83 19.66 -35.98
C ILE A 93 -6.66 19.69 -36.98
N THR A 94 -6.94 19.20 -38.20
CA THR A 94 -6.19 19.34 -39.47
C THR A 94 -5.37 18.13 -39.96
N GLY A 95 -6.07 17.15 -40.56
CA GLY A 95 -5.88 16.63 -41.93
C GLY A 95 -4.58 15.91 -42.34
N PRO A 96 -4.51 15.38 -43.59
CA PRO A 96 -5.53 15.32 -44.64
C PRO A 96 -6.36 14.02 -44.66
#